data_AF-A0A920EII9-F1
#
_entry.id   AF-A0A920EII9-F1
#
_cell.length_a   1.000
_cell.length_b   1.000
_cell.length_c   1.000
_cell.angle_alpha   90.00
_cell.angle_beta   90.00
_cell.angle_gamma   90.00
#
_symmetry.space_group_name_H-M   'P 1'
#
loop_
_entity.id
_entity.type
_entity.pdbx_description
1 polymer ?
#
loop_
_entity_poly.entity_id
_entity_poly.type
_entity_poly.pdbx_seq_one_letter_code
_entity_poly.pdbx_strand_id
1 'polypeptide(L)'
;MSIARYLFLDDRSIQSSSNVSLKLGRVYKHPKNPLMIEDQAWEQRYDNFYGNIIYDQAEELFKCWYSPFIVANSSIGMSWHDRQNIEYEGHENQEMGICYATSKDGFSWDKPDLNLVDFNGNRSNNIVFRGPHGSGIFYDEETSY
;
A
#
# COMPACT_ATOMS: atom_id res chain seq x y z
N MET A 1 -37.97 0.24 -17.11
CA MET A 1 -37.09 0.88 -16.12
C MET A 1 -36.37 2.03 -16.81
N SER A 2 -36.42 3.26 -16.29
CA SER A 2 -35.62 4.35 -16.83
C SER A 2 -34.21 4.28 -16.23
N ILE A 3 -33.20 4.54 -17.06
CA ILE A 3 -31.81 4.64 -16.62
C ILE A 3 -31.58 6.09 -16.16
N ALA A 4 -31.25 6.28 -14.88
CA ALA A 4 -30.76 7.56 -14.37
C ALA A 4 -29.24 7.67 -14.60
N ARG A 5 -28.78 8.85 -15.02
CA ARG A 5 -27.35 9.16 -15.19
C ARG A 5 -26.97 10.22 -14.17
N TYR A 6 -25.90 9.99 -13.43
CA TYR A 6 -25.35 10.92 -12.46
C TYR A 6 -23.98 11.39 -12.93
N LEU A 7 -23.65 12.65 -12.65
CA LEU A 7 -22.29 13.13 -12.82
C LEU A 7 -21.46 12.62 -11.62
N PHE A 8 -20.28 12.03 -11.89
CA PHE A 8 -19.46 11.39 -10.85
C PHE A 8 -19.00 12.37 -9.76
N LEU A 9 -18.77 13.64 -10.11
CA LEU A 9 -18.37 14.71 -9.20
C LEU A 9 -19.52 15.72 -9.07
N ASP A 10 -20.61 15.26 -8.45
CA ASP A 10 -21.84 16.04 -8.24
C ASP A 10 -22.14 16.14 -6.76
N ASP A 11 -22.06 17.36 -6.22
CA ASP A 11 -22.31 17.61 -4.80
C ASP A 11 -23.76 17.34 -4.39
N ARG A 12 -24.70 17.28 -5.34
CA ARG A 12 -26.09 16.87 -5.09
C ARG A 12 -26.21 15.42 -4.62
N SER A 13 -25.20 14.59 -4.88
CA SER A 13 -25.13 13.21 -4.38
C SER A 13 -24.50 13.12 -2.98
N ILE A 14 -24.04 14.24 -2.41
CA ILE A 14 -23.40 14.32 -1.10
C ILE A 14 -24.45 14.79 -0.09
N GLN A 15 -24.77 13.93 0.89
CA GLN A 15 -25.73 14.29 1.93
C GLN A 15 -25.20 15.40 2.86
N SER A 16 -23.91 15.35 3.21
CA SER A 16 -23.24 16.36 4.02
C SER A 16 -21.71 16.26 3.89
N SER A 17 -21.01 17.36 4.09
CA SER A 17 -19.54 17.42 4.14
C SER A 17 -19.09 18.30 5.30
N SER A 18 -18.04 17.91 6.01
CA SER A 18 -17.41 18.71 7.06
C SER A 18 -15.90 18.71 6.83
N ASN A 19 -15.25 19.87 6.94
CA ASN A 19 -13.80 20.05 6.73
C ASN A 19 -13.26 19.49 5.40
N VAL A 20 -14.11 19.37 4.37
CA VAL A 20 -13.76 18.91 3.03
C VAL A 20 -14.54 19.72 1.99
N SER A 21 -13.96 19.94 0.81
CA SER A 21 -14.65 20.58 -0.31
C SER A 21 -14.38 19.84 -1.61
N LEU A 22 -15.41 19.69 -2.45
CA LEU A 22 -15.26 19.11 -3.79
C LEU A 22 -14.56 20.13 -4.70
N LYS A 23 -13.40 19.76 -5.25
CA LYS A 23 -12.61 20.60 -6.16
C LYS A 23 -12.19 19.79 -7.38
N LEU A 24 -12.36 20.36 -8.57
CA LEU A 24 -11.77 19.81 -9.78
C LEU A 24 -10.28 20.21 -9.82
N GLY A 25 -9.41 19.26 -9.49
CA GLY A 25 -7.96 19.44 -9.53
C GLY A 25 -7.31 18.81 -10.77
N ARG A 26 -6.10 19.26 -11.11
CA ARG A 26 -5.18 18.52 -11.98
C ARG A 26 -4.16 17.82 -11.11
N VAL A 27 -3.97 16.53 -11.33
CA VAL A 27 -2.98 15.72 -10.63
C VAL A 27 -1.74 15.58 -11.51
N TYR A 28 -0.57 15.82 -10.94
CA TYR A 28 0.73 15.65 -11.59
C TYR A 28 1.50 14.55 -10.87
N LYS A 29 2.09 13.61 -11.63
CA LYS A 29 3.01 12.62 -11.06
C LYS A 29 4.28 13.33 -10.60
N HIS A 30 4.77 12.97 -9.42
CA HIS A 30 6.02 13.51 -8.90
C HIS A 30 7.21 13.02 -9.77
N PRO A 31 8.21 13.87 -10.08
CA PRO A 31 9.34 13.49 -10.93
C PRO A 31 10.25 12.40 -10.33
N LYS A 32 10.22 12.21 -9.01
CA LYS A 32 10.96 11.13 -8.32
C LYS A 32 10.28 9.76 -8.40
N ASN A 33 9.12 9.62 -9.04
CA ASN A 33 8.48 8.31 -9.16
C ASN A 33 9.38 7.32 -9.92
N PRO A 34 9.40 6.03 -9.53
CA PRO A 34 8.69 5.43 -8.39
C PRO A 34 9.35 5.75 -7.03
N LEU A 35 8.54 6.02 -6.00
CA LEU A 35 9.04 6.32 -4.64
C LEU A 35 9.30 5.06 -3.80
N MET A 36 8.69 3.93 -4.17
CA MET A 36 8.84 2.62 -3.54
C MET A 36 8.98 1.60 -4.66
N ILE A 37 9.92 0.67 -4.50
CA ILE A 37 10.17 -0.44 -5.43
C ILE A 37 10.28 -1.76 -4.65
N GLU A 38 10.32 -2.85 -5.40
CA GLU A 38 10.56 -4.24 -4.96
C GLU A 38 12.07 -4.45 -4.77
N ASP A 39 12.66 -3.88 -3.72
CA ASP A 39 14.11 -3.96 -3.44
C ASP A 39 14.47 -4.87 -2.28
N GLN A 40 13.48 -5.47 -1.61
CA GLN A 40 13.68 -6.45 -0.56
C GLN A 40 13.33 -7.87 -1.00
N ALA A 41 13.98 -8.87 -0.39
CA ALA A 41 13.79 -10.28 -0.73
C ALA A 41 12.35 -10.78 -0.49
N TRP A 42 11.58 -10.16 0.39
CA TRP A 42 10.17 -10.48 0.63
C TRP A 42 9.21 -9.65 -0.23
N GLU A 43 9.69 -8.74 -1.08
CA GLU A 43 8.84 -7.93 -1.96
C GLU A 43 8.74 -8.59 -3.33
N GLN A 44 8.15 -9.79 -3.39
CA GLN A 44 8.12 -10.59 -4.61
C GLN A 44 7.29 -9.94 -5.72
N ARG A 45 6.23 -9.20 -5.34
CA ARG A 45 5.40 -8.46 -6.28
C ARG A 45 4.57 -7.35 -5.64
N TYR A 46 4.63 -6.16 -6.24
CA TYR A 46 3.66 -5.08 -6.04
C TYR A 46 2.64 -5.09 -7.19
N ASP A 47 1.36 -5.20 -6.85
CA ASP A 47 0.28 -4.90 -7.80
C ASP A 47 -0.31 -3.51 -7.53
N ASN A 48 -0.94 -3.32 -6.36
CA ASN A 48 -1.62 -2.07 -6.01
C ASN A 48 -0.95 -1.30 -4.86
N PHE A 49 0.21 -1.75 -4.38
CA PHE A 49 0.96 -1.25 -3.22
C PHE A 49 0.24 -1.32 -1.86
N TYR A 50 -1.07 -1.02 -1.80
CA TYR A 50 -1.91 -1.00 -0.61
C TYR A 50 -1.25 -0.29 0.58
N GLY A 51 -0.67 0.89 0.30
CA GLY A 51 0.00 1.70 1.30
C GLY A 51 -0.97 2.49 2.16
N ASN A 52 -0.85 2.35 3.46
CA ASN A 52 -1.47 3.20 4.47
C ASN A 52 -0.37 4.08 5.06
N ILE A 53 -0.49 5.39 4.91
CA ILE A 53 0.54 6.34 5.34
C ILE A 53 -0.05 7.29 6.37
N ILE A 54 0.61 7.39 7.51
CA ILE A 54 0.27 8.32 8.61
C ILE A 54 1.50 9.16 8.91
N TYR A 55 1.31 10.45 9.15
CA TYR A 55 2.37 11.29 9.71
C TYR A 55 2.25 11.30 11.23
N ASP A 56 3.26 10.75 11.90
CA ASP A 56 3.39 10.77 13.35
C ASP A 56 4.00 12.11 13.78
N GLN A 57 3.21 12.94 14.43
CA GLN A 57 3.62 14.27 14.90
C GLN A 57 4.63 14.20 16.05
N ALA A 58 4.60 13.16 16.88
CA ALA A 58 5.49 13.05 18.03
C ALA A 58 6.90 12.61 17.60
N GLU A 59 6.99 11.75 16.59
CA GLU A 59 8.27 11.29 16.02
C GLU A 59 8.73 12.13 14.82
N GLU A 60 7.90 13.03 14.30
CA GLU A 60 8.11 13.79 13.08
C GLU A 60 8.43 12.91 11.86
N LEU A 61 7.75 11.75 11.76
CA LEU A 61 7.99 10.73 10.75
C LEU A 61 6.71 10.34 10.01
N PHE A 62 6.82 10.15 8.70
CA PHE A 62 5.85 9.37 7.95
C PHE A 62 6.06 7.89 8.24
N LYS A 63 5.00 7.21 8.65
CA LYS A 63 4.94 5.76 8.86
C LYS A 63 4.06 5.15 7.79
N CYS A 64 4.53 4.09 7.15
CA CYS A 64 3.84 3.40 6.08
C CYS A 64 3.69 1.92 6.37
N TRP A 65 2.46 1.42 6.24
CA TRP A 65 2.15 0.00 6.17
C TRP A 65 1.71 -0.33 4.75
N TYR A 66 2.49 -1.14 4.04
CA TYR A 66 2.24 -1.49 2.64
C TYR A 66 2.10 -3.01 2.50
N SER A 67 1.38 -3.45 1.46
CA SER A 67 1.07 -4.88 1.31
C SER A 67 1.58 -5.45 -0.03
N PRO A 68 2.80 -6.03 -0.05
CA PRO A 68 3.26 -6.82 -1.19
C PRO A 68 2.71 -8.24 -1.15
N PHE A 69 2.83 -8.93 -2.28
CA PHE A 69 2.99 -10.38 -2.25
C PHE A 69 4.36 -10.71 -1.70
N ILE A 70 4.38 -11.44 -0.58
CA ILE A 70 5.58 -12.05 0.00
C ILE A 70 5.87 -13.44 -0.60
N VAL A 71 4.85 -14.05 -1.22
CA VAL A 71 4.97 -15.23 -2.09
C VAL A 71 4.16 -14.96 -3.37
N ALA A 72 4.83 -14.92 -4.53
CA ALA A 72 4.21 -14.58 -5.81
C ALA A 72 4.47 -15.67 -6.87
N ASN A 73 3.80 -16.81 -6.72
CA ASN A 73 3.94 -17.94 -7.66
C ASN A 73 3.55 -17.60 -9.11
N SER A 74 2.66 -16.61 -9.30
CA SER A 74 2.23 -16.10 -10.61
C SER A 74 3.34 -15.42 -11.42
N SER A 75 4.46 -15.06 -10.78
CA SER A 75 5.51 -14.23 -11.39
C SER A 75 6.92 -14.76 -11.15
N ILE A 76 7.08 -16.05 -10.84
CA ILE A 76 8.40 -16.64 -10.63
C ILE A 76 9.27 -16.47 -11.88
N GLY A 77 10.45 -15.88 -11.70
CA GLY A 77 11.42 -15.66 -12.78
C GLY A 77 11.04 -14.57 -13.78
N MET A 78 9.94 -13.84 -13.54
CA MET A 78 9.49 -12.77 -14.41
C MET A 78 10.06 -11.42 -13.96
N SER A 79 10.52 -10.62 -14.92
CA SER A 79 10.84 -9.22 -14.64
C SER A 79 9.56 -8.39 -14.50
N TRP A 80 9.69 -7.14 -14.04
CA TRP A 80 8.61 -6.17 -14.10
C TRP A 80 8.05 -5.98 -15.52
N HIS A 81 8.90 -5.97 -16.55
CA HIS A 81 8.47 -5.79 -17.94
C HIS A 81 7.70 -7.00 -18.48
N ASP A 82 8.08 -8.22 -18.09
CA ASP A 82 7.37 -9.43 -18.52
C ASP A 82 5.94 -9.43 -17.98
N ARG A 83 5.76 -9.02 -16.71
CA ARG A 83 4.45 -8.93 -16.04
C ARG A 83 3.49 -7.95 -16.70
N GLN A 84 3.97 -6.91 -17.39
CA GLN A 84 3.10 -5.94 -18.06
C GLN A 84 2.42 -6.49 -19.32
N ASN A 85 2.96 -7.55 -19.90
CA ASN A 85 2.53 -8.11 -21.18
C ASN A 85 1.75 -9.41 -21.04
N ILE A 86 1.45 -9.81 -19.80
CA ILE A 86 0.67 -11.01 -19.50
C ILE A 86 -0.57 -10.65 -18.68
N GLU A 87 -1.64 -11.41 -18.88
CA GLU A 87 -2.80 -11.32 -18.00
C GLU A 87 -2.44 -11.92 -16.64
N TYR A 88 -2.86 -11.25 -15.56
CA TYR A 88 -2.62 -11.77 -14.23
C TYR A 88 -3.54 -12.96 -13.95
N GLU A 89 -2.95 -14.11 -13.67
CA GLU A 89 -3.66 -15.28 -13.16
C GLU A 89 -3.43 -15.41 -11.66
N GLY A 90 -4.52 -15.39 -10.89
CA GLY A 90 -4.44 -15.62 -9.45
C GLY A 90 -4.07 -17.06 -9.15
N HIS A 91 -3.00 -17.28 -8.39
CA HIS A 91 -2.63 -18.61 -7.89
C HIS A 91 -3.05 -18.79 -6.43
N GLU A 92 -3.56 -19.99 -6.11
CA GLU A 92 -3.99 -20.40 -4.77
C GLU A 92 -2.87 -20.31 -3.71
N ASN A 93 -1.62 -20.49 -4.12
CA ASN A 93 -0.46 -20.51 -3.25
C ASN A 93 0.26 -19.16 -3.18
N GLN A 94 -0.44 -18.05 -3.46
CA GLN A 94 0.12 -16.71 -3.25
C GLN A 94 -0.16 -16.23 -1.83
N GLU A 95 0.76 -15.43 -1.30
CA GLU A 95 0.67 -14.92 0.05
C GLU A 95 1.02 -13.44 0.06
N MET A 96 0.13 -12.62 0.61
CA MET A 96 0.38 -11.21 0.90
C MET A 96 0.96 -11.09 2.31
N GLY A 97 1.73 -10.03 2.54
CA GLY A 97 2.13 -9.60 3.87
C GLY A 97 1.79 -8.13 4.09
N ILE A 98 1.86 -7.69 5.33
CA ILE A 98 1.91 -6.28 5.70
C ILE A 98 3.34 -5.99 6.12
N CYS A 99 3.98 -5.04 5.45
CA CYS A 99 5.34 -4.57 5.70
C CYS A 99 5.32 -3.12 6.22
N TYR A 100 6.39 -2.71 6.88
CA TYR A 100 6.51 -1.38 7.50
C TYR A 100 7.68 -0.58 6.95
N ALA A 101 7.46 0.70 6.66
CA ALA A 101 8.51 1.63 6.26
C ALA A 101 8.33 2.99 6.93
N THR A 102 9.42 3.75 7.05
CA THR A 102 9.40 5.11 7.58
C THR A 102 10.03 6.09 6.61
N SER A 103 9.63 7.37 6.68
CA SER A 103 10.23 8.43 5.89
C SER A 103 10.22 9.75 6.65
N LYS A 104 11.26 10.56 6.46
CA LYS A 104 11.30 11.95 6.97
C LYS A 104 10.65 12.95 6.02
N ASP A 105 10.62 12.64 4.72
CA ASP A 105 10.22 13.58 3.67
C ASP A 105 9.02 13.11 2.84
N GLY A 106 8.55 11.87 3.04
CA GLY A 106 7.48 11.24 2.28
C GLY A 106 7.90 10.77 0.88
N PHE A 107 9.17 10.93 0.52
CA PHE A 107 9.72 10.57 -0.80
C PHE A 107 10.72 9.42 -0.72
N SER A 108 11.55 9.40 0.32
CA SER A 108 12.61 8.42 0.54
C SER A 108 12.23 7.54 1.72
N TRP A 109 12.15 6.23 1.52
CA TRP A 109 11.58 5.30 2.49
C TRP A 109 12.64 4.33 3.04
N ASP A 110 12.79 4.32 4.36
CA ASP A 110 13.59 3.36 5.10
C ASP A 110 12.74 2.14 5.45
N LYS A 111 13.24 0.94 5.17
CA LYS A 111 12.58 -0.35 5.44
C LYS A 111 13.34 -1.10 6.55
N PRO A 112 13.06 -0.82 7.84
CA PRO A 112 13.90 -1.31 8.94
C PRO A 112 13.69 -2.80 9.22
N ASP A 113 14.75 -3.48 9.66
CA ASP A 113 14.63 -4.84 10.21
C ASP A 113 13.86 -4.81 11.54
N LEU A 114 12.61 -5.26 11.51
CA LEU A 114 11.75 -5.32 12.68
C LEU A 114 11.97 -6.58 13.52
N ASN A 115 12.48 -7.65 12.91
CA ASN A 115 12.74 -8.93 13.59
C ASN A 115 11.49 -9.63 14.16
N LEU A 116 10.30 -9.28 13.67
CA LEU A 116 9.01 -9.75 14.21
C LEU A 116 8.52 -11.05 13.58
N VAL A 117 8.70 -11.22 12.27
CA VAL A 117 8.11 -12.31 11.49
C VAL A 117 9.22 -13.16 10.88
N ASP A 118 9.08 -14.49 10.98
CA ASP A 118 9.94 -15.42 10.26
C ASP A 118 9.53 -15.48 8.78
N PHE A 119 10.51 -15.27 7.91
CA PHE A 119 10.38 -15.40 6.47
C PHE A 119 11.61 -16.14 5.94
N ASN A 120 11.39 -17.34 5.39
CA ASN A 120 12.45 -18.22 4.89
C ASN A 120 13.56 -18.51 5.93
N GLY A 121 13.20 -18.68 7.20
CA GLY A 121 14.14 -18.99 8.29
C GLY A 121 14.97 -17.78 8.76
N ASN A 122 14.61 -16.56 8.35
CA ASN A 122 15.23 -15.33 8.79
C ASN A 122 14.15 -14.32 9.26
N ARG A 123 14.48 -13.53 10.28
CA ARG A 123 13.63 -12.46 10.83
C ARG A 123 14.09 -11.06 10.46
N SER A 124 15.27 -10.91 9.83
CA SER A 124 15.80 -9.65 9.29
C SER A 124 14.94 -9.20 8.10
N ASN A 125 13.79 -8.63 8.42
CA ASN A 125 12.81 -8.08 7.51
C ASN A 125 11.91 -7.07 8.22
N ASN A 126 11.14 -6.32 7.44
CA ASN A 126 10.16 -5.35 7.93
C ASN A 126 8.71 -5.87 7.91
N ILE A 127 8.51 -7.19 7.87
CA ILE A 127 7.17 -7.78 7.83
C ILE A 127 6.55 -7.71 9.23
N VAL A 128 5.34 -7.17 9.30
CA VAL A 128 4.54 -7.04 10.53
C VAL A 128 3.58 -8.21 10.66
N PHE A 129 2.98 -8.64 9.54
CA PHE A 129 1.95 -9.67 9.56
C PHE A 129 1.85 -10.39 8.21
N ARG A 130 1.51 -11.69 8.23
CA ARG A 130 1.40 -12.55 7.03
C ARG A 130 -0.05 -12.94 6.78
N GLY A 131 -0.49 -12.94 5.52
CA GLY A 131 -1.79 -13.44 5.08
C GLY A 131 -2.77 -12.38 4.53
N PRO A 132 -3.06 -11.27 5.25
CA PRO A 132 -4.06 -10.31 4.82
C PRO A 132 -3.74 -9.64 3.49
N HIS A 133 -4.77 -9.46 2.68
CA HIS A 133 -4.70 -8.79 1.39
C HIS A 133 -5.37 -7.42 1.47
N GLY A 134 -4.63 -6.34 1.19
CA GLY A 134 -5.18 -4.98 1.07
C GLY A 134 -5.73 -4.42 2.38
N SER A 135 -5.04 -4.64 3.49
CA SER A 135 -5.50 -4.19 4.81
C SER A 135 -5.53 -2.67 4.93
N GLY A 136 -6.55 -2.15 5.62
CA GLY A 136 -6.58 -0.77 6.09
C GLY A 136 -5.95 -0.68 7.47
N ILE A 137 -4.99 0.24 7.65
CA ILE A 137 -4.37 0.51 8.95
C ILE A 137 -4.84 1.89 9.40
N PHE A 138 -5.41 1.95 10.61
CA PHE A 138 -5.79 3.19 11.26
C PHE A 138 -5.15 3.25 12.64
N TYR A 139 -4.79 4.46 13.03
CA TYR A 139 -4.32 4.76 14.38
C TYR A 139 -5.51 5.24 15.21
N ASP A 140 -5.67 4.69 16.40
CA ASP A 140 -6.69 5.08 17.36
C ASP A 140 -6.01 5.67 18.60
N GLU A 141 -6.31 6.94 18.88
CA GLU A 141 -5.77 7.67 20.04
C GLU A 141 -6.53 7.32 21.34
N GLU A 142 -7.75 6.78 21.23
CA GLU A 142 -8.53 6.41 22.39
C GLU A 142 -8.06 5.08 22.96
N THR A 143 -7.28 5.16 24.03
CA THR A 143 -6.92 4.02 24.88
C THR A 143 -8.08 3.65 25.81
N SER A 144 -9.22 3.27 25.23
CA SER A 144 -10.39 2.81 25.97
C SER A 144 -10.50 1.28 25.89
N TYR A 145 -9.84 0.58 26.82
CA TYR A 145 -10.11 -0.81 27.16
C TYR A 145 -10.44 -0.94 28.65
#